data_AF-A0A3S5DMW7-F1
#
_entry.id   AF-A0A3S5DMW7-F1
#
_cell.length_a   1.000
_cell.length_b   1.000
_cell.length_c   1.000
_cell.angle_alpha   90.00
_cell.angle_beta   90.00
_cell.angle_gamma   90.00
#
_symmetry.space_group_name_H-M   'P 1'
#
loop_
_entity.id
_entity.type
_entity.pdbx_description
1 polymer ?
#
loop_
_entity_poly.entity_id
_entity_poly.type
_entity_poly.pdbx_seq_one_letter_code
_entity_poly.pdbx_strand_id
1 'polypeptide(L)'
;MNLLAYGEFPDNPNDYSASNLLLPRGAIINGRFDEIHPVDLTAPDEIQEFVTHSWYTYGNGNNDKGLHPWDGLTEPQLVMGEHYKGTKTFIEQVDESAKYSWIKSPRWKGHAMEVGPLARYLIGYHQNKPEFKEPVDQLLSVLKLPKEALFSTLGRTAARALESVWAGNTLQYFFDRLMRNLKSGDTATANVTLWETRYLAYIGKRRWFQRGAARRAGPLDKN
;
A
#
# COMPACT_ATOMS: atom_id res chain seq x y z
N MET A 1 6.81 -13.52 8.43
CA MET A 1 6.08 -12.24 8.30
C MET A 1 5.99 -11.90 6.82
N ASN A 2 4.87 -11.33 6.38
CA ASN A 2 4.66 -10.97 4.97
C ASN A 2 4.54 -9.44 4.86
N LEU A 3 5.24 -8.83 3.91
CA LEU A 3 5.34 -7.38 3.77
C LEU A 3 5.09 -6.94 2.34
N LEU A 4 4.42 -5.80 2.16
CA LEU A 4 4.12 -5.25 0.84
C LEU A 4 4.32 -3.73 0.80
N ALA A 5 5.04 -3.26 -0.21
CA ALA A 5 5.18 -1.84 -0.54
C ALA A 5 5.18 -1.64 -2.06
N TYR A 6 4.44 -0.62 -2.54
CA TYR A 6 4.36 -0.31 -3.96
C TYR A 6 5.45 0.65 -4.47
N GLY A 7 6.28 1.19 -3.56
CA GLY A 7 7.16 2.32 -3.82
C GLY A 7 6.40 3.62 -4.10
N GLU A 8 7.09 4.73 -3.91
CA GLU A 8 6.53 6.07 -4.05
C GLU A 8 7.66 7.11 -4.20
N PHE A 9 7.30 8.36 -4.51
CA PHE A 9 8.18 9.49 -4.76
C PHE A 9 9.11 9.21 -5.94
N PRO A 10 8.56 9.24 -7.17
CA PRO A 10 9.39 9.18 -8.36
C PRO A 10 10.32 10.40 -8.38
N ASP A 11 11.60 10.15 -8.61
CA ASP A 11 12.55 11.23 -8.83
C ASP A 11 12.21 11.86 -10.20
N ASN A 12 12.48 11.20 -11.31
CA ASN A 12 12.10 11.73 -12.61
C ASN A 12 10.57 11.73 -12.82
N PRO A 13 9.98 12.86 -13.29
CA PRO A 13 8.54 12.93 -13.52
C PRO A 13 8.08 11.85 -14.51
N ASN A 14 6.89 11.29 -14.28
CA ASN A 14 6.23 10.28 -15.13
C ASN A 14 6.95 8.93 -15.25
N ASP A 15 8.06 8.70 -14.54
CA ASP A 15 8.67 7.37 -14.42
C ASP A 15 8.34 6.73 -13.07
N TYR A 16 7.52 5.68 -13.09
CA TYR A 16 7.10 4.94 -11.90
C TYR A 16 7.81 3.58 -11.76
N SER A 17 8.95 3.40 -12.44
CA SER A 17 9.84 2.25 -12.27
C SER A 17 10.41 2.19 -10.86
N ALA A 18 10.68 0.99 -10.35
CA ALA A 18 11.19 0.81 -8.99
C ALA A 18 12.54 1.51 -8.75
N SER A 19 13.36 1.66 -9.80
CA SER A 19 14.66 2.36 -9.75
C SER A 19 14.51 3.86 -9.55
N ASN A 20 13.41 4.46 -10.01
CA ASN A 20 13.17 5.89 -9.90
C ASN A 20 12.39 6.28 -8.63
N LEU A 21 11.85 5.30 -7.89
CA LEU A 21 11.09 5.55 -6.67
C LEU A 21 12.02 5.62 -5.44
N LEU A 22 12.01 6.77 -4.77
CA LEU A 22 12.78 7.00 -3.54
C LEU A 22 12.32 6.06 -2.40
N LEU A 23 11.00 5.84 -2.26
CA LEU A 23 10.48 4.83 -1.34
C LEU A 23 10.57 3.42 -1.97
N PRO A 24 10.96 2.39 -1.20
CA PRO A 24 11.10 1.01 -1.69
C PRO A 24 9.80 0.40 -2.23
N ARG A 25 9.92 -0.35 -3.32
CA ARG A 25 8.89 -1.23 -3.88
C ARG A 25 9.33 -2.69 -3.73
N GLY A 26 8.41 -3.55 -3.32
CA GLY A 26 8.64 -4.99 -3.23
C GLY A 26 7.60 -5.71 -2.37
N ALA A 27 7.66 -7.04 -2.40
CA ALA A 27 6.91 -7.92 -1.51
C ALA A 27 7.86 -8.96 -0.90
N ILE A 28 7.65 -9.27 0.38
CA ILE A 28 8.34 -10.33 1.11
C ILE A 28 7.29 -11.29 1.61
N ILE A 29 7.50 -12.59 1.39
CA ILE A 29 6.58 -13.66 1.80
C ILE A 29 7.32 -14.69 2.65
N ASN A 30 6.60 -15.30 3.59
CA ASN A 30 7.08 -16.38 4.46
C ASN A 30 8.36 -16.02 5.26
N GLY A 31 8.61 -14.72 5.49
CA GLY A 31 9.81 -14.25 6.18
C GLY A 31 11.13 -14.46 5.42
N ARG A 32 11.08 -14.69 4.10
CA ARG A 32 12.27 -14.82 3.24
C ARG A 32 12.77 -13.46 2.81
N PHE A 33 13.54 -12.81 3.69
CA PHE A 33 14.00 -11.44 3.44
C PHE A 33 15.14 -11.32 2.42
N ASP A 34 15.75 -12.45 2.06
CA ASP A 34 16.68 -12.63 0.96
C ASP A 34 16.00 -12.64 -0.42
N GLU A 35 14.69 -12.90 -0.47
CA GLU A 35 13.87 -12.93 -1.69
C GLU A 35 12.86 -11.77 -1.70
N ILE A 36 13.23 -10.64 -2.32
CA ILE A 36 12.32 -9.50 -2.47
C ILE A 36 11.65 -9.58 -3.84
N HIS A 37 10.37 -9.97 -3.85
CA HIS A 37 9.62 -10.11 -5.08
C HIS A 37 9.24 -8.73 -5.66
N PRO A 38 9.35 -8.54 -6.99
CA PRO A 38 8.75 -7.39 -7.64
C PRO A 38 7.22 -7.46 -7.50
N VAL A 39 6.58 -6.30 -7.51
CA VAL A 39 5.12 -6.17 -7.43
C VAL A 39 4.63 -5.59 -8.75
N ASP A 40 3.68 -6.25 -9.40
CA ASP A 40 2.99 -5.77 -10.58
C ASP A 40 1.52 -5.46 -10.25
N LEU A 41 1.09 -4.22 -10.51
CA LEU A 41 -0.29 -3.80 -10.23
C LEU A 41 -1.27 -4.10 -11.38
N THR A 42 -0.75 -4.52 -12.53
CA THR A 42 -1.51 -4.85 -13.73
C THR A 42 -1.79 -6.34 -13.84
N ALA A 43 -0.96 -7.18 -13.20
CA ALA A 43 -1.14 -8.61 -13.16
C ALA A 43 -2.41 -9.00 -12.35
N PRO A 44 -3.40 -9.67 -12.99
CA PRO A 44 -4.70 -9.95 -12.37
C PRO A 44 -4.64 -11.02 -11.26
N ASP A 45 -3.56 -11.79 -11.21
CA ASP A 45 -3.30 -12.83 -10.21
C ASP A 45 -2.45 -12.34 -9.02
N GLU A 46 -1.96 -11.09 -9.05
CA GLU A 46 -1.22 -10.52 -7.93
C GLU A 46 -2.15 -9.94 -6.86
N ILE A 47 -2.74 -8.78 -7.10
CA ILE A 47 -3.50 -8.04 -6.07
C ILE A 47 -4.97 -8.33 -6.25
N GLN A 48 -5.54 -9.11 -5.34
CA GLN A 48 -6.94 -9.50 -5.37
C GLN A 48 -7.63 -9.12 -4.07
N GLU A 49 -8.89 -8.71 -4.15
CA GLU A 49 -9.75 -8.46 -3.00
C GLU A 49 -10.79 -9.57 -2.88
N PHE A 50 -10.96 -10.08 -1.66
CA PHE A 50 -11.96 -11.10 -1.33
C PHE A 50 -13.06 -10.49 -0.46
N VAL A 51 -14.27 -11.05 -0.57
CA VAL A 51 -15.44 -10.62 0.22
C VAL A 51 -16.07 -11.76 1.03
N THR A 52 -15.41 -12.92 1.12
CA THR A 52 -15.88 -14.10 1.88
C THR A 52 -16.35 -13.72 3.28
N HIS A 53 -15.57 -12.91 4.00
CA HIS A 53 -15.88 -12.44 5.35
C HIS A 53 -16.24 -10.95 5.44
N SER A 54 -16.62 -10.33 4.32
CA SER A 54 -16.99 -8.91 4.24
C SER A 54 -18.44 -8.75 3.81
N TRP A 55 -19.12 -7.70 4.27
CA TRP A 55 -20.51 -7.35 3.92
C TRP A 55 -20.67 -6.81 2.49
N TYR A 56 -20.14 -7.55 1.52
CA TYR A 56 -20.29 -7.33 0.09
C TYR A 56 -20.61 -8.65 -0.59
N THR A 57 -21.19 -8.58 -1.79
CA THR A 57 -21.40 -9.74 -2.65
C THR A 57 -20.69 -9.54 -3.99
N TYR A 58 -20.24 -10.66 -4.58
CA TYR A 58 -19.76 -10.73 -5.97
C TYR A 58 -20.77 -11.48 -6.87
N GLY A 59 -22.02 -11.62 -6.41
CA GLY A 59 -23.07 -12.37 -7.08
C GLY A 59 -23.05 -13.87 -6.73
N ASN A 60 -24.09 -14.57 -7.19
CA ASN A 60 -24.39 -15.96 -6.79
C ASN A 60 -23.20 -16.91 -7.05
N GLY A 61 -22.59 -17.41 -5.97
CA GLY A 61 -21.52 -18.41 -6.02
C GLY A 61 -20.09 -17.88 -6.23
N ASN A 62 -19.89 -16.55 -6.27
CA ASN A 62 -18.56 -15.95 -6.50
C ASN A 62 -17.90 -15.36 -5.24
N ASN A 63 -18.53 -15.49 -4.07
CA ASN A 63 -18.04 -14.86 -2.83
C ASN A 63 -16.70 -15.44 -2.32
N ASP A 64 -16.30 -16.62 -2.79
CA ASP A 64 -15.02 -17.26 -2.43
C ASP A 64 -13.89 -16.91 -3.41
N LYS A 65 -14.18 -16.18 -4.48
CA LYS A 65 -13.17 -15.75 -5.47
C LYS A 65 -12.62 -14.39 -5.12
N GLY A 66 -11.32 -14.23 -5.34
CA GLY A 66 -10.66 -12.93 -5.30
C GLY A 66 -10.81 -12.23 -6.64
N LEU A 67 -11.16 -10.94 -6.62
CA LEU A 67 -11.21 -10.12 -7.83
C LEU A 67 -10.05 -9.13 -7.83
N HIS A 68 -9.37 -9.04 -8.97
CA HIS A 68 -8.44 -7.94 -9.21
C HIS A 68 -9.23 -6.62 -9.26
N PRO A 69 -8.70 -5.49 -8.77
CA PRO A 69 -9.44 -4.23 -8.72
C PRO A 69 -10.00 -3.71 -10.04
N TRP A 70 -9.45 -4.10 -11.20
CA TRP A 70 -10.06 -3.78 -12.50
C TRP A 70 -11.41 -4.46 -12.71
N ASP A 71 -11.56 -5.68 -12.19
CA ASP A 71 -12.79 -6.47 -12.21
C ASP A 71 -13.57 -6.32 -10.88
N GLY A 72 -13.13 -5.39 -10.02
CA GLY A 72 -13.62 -5.26 -8.65
C GLY A 72 -15.07 -4.79 -8.59
N LEU A 73 -15.91 -5.54 -7.88
CA LEU A 73 -17.29 -5.17 -7.59
C LEU A 73 -17.43 -4.57 -6.19
N THR A 74 -18.33 -3.61 -6.01
CA THR A 74 -18.64 -3.02 -4.70
C THR A 74 -20.15 -2.95 -4.52
N GLU A 75 -20.76 -4.12 -4.30
CA GLU A 75 -22.18 -4.26 -4.01
C GLU A 75 -22.36 -4.63 -2.52
N PRO A 76 -22.91 -3.74 -1.68
CA PRO A 76 -23.05 -3.98 -0.25
C PRO A 76 -24.11 -5.05 0.04
N GLN A 77 -23.80 -5.98 0.93
CA GLN A 77 -24.72 -7.01 1.40
C GLN A 77 -24.51 -7.26 2.90
N LEU A 78 -25.35 -6.61 3.72
CA LEU A 78 -25.34 -6.81 5.16
C LEU A 78 -26.17 -8.04 5.51
N VAL A 79 -25.48 -9.09 5.95
CA VAL A 79 -26.04 -10.36 6.43
C VAL A 79 -25.21 -10.80 7.64
N MET A 80 -25.89 -11.30 8.66
CA MET A 80 -25.27 -11.79 9.88
C MET A 80 -25.21 -13.33 9.86
N GLY A 81 -24.18 -13.89 10.49
CA GLY A 81 -24.03 -15.35 10.62
C GLY A 81 -24.95 -15.95 11.69
N GLU A 82 -24.92 -17.29 11.78
CA GLU A 82 -25.74 -18.07 12.71
C GLU A 82 -25.43 -17.75 14.18
N HIS A 83 -24.16 -17.44 14.48
CA HIS A 83 -23.70 -17.19 15.85
C HIS A 83 -23.67 -15.70 16.23
N TYR A 84 -24.29 -14.84 15.41
CA TYR A 84 -24.38 -13.41 15.68
C TYR A 84 -25.24 -13.13 16.92
N LYS A 85 -24.75 -12.23 17.79
CA LYS A 85 -25.51 -11.76 18.96
C LYS A 85 -25.80 -10.27 18.84
N GLY A 86 -27.09 -9.94 18.83
CA GLY A 86 -27.56 -8.57 18.78
C GLY A 86 -28.83 -8.43 17.95
N THR A 87 -29.11 -7.20 17.52
CA THR A 87 -30.20 -6.84 16.62
C THR A 87 -29.63 -6.18 15.36
N LYS A 88 -30.49 -5.81 14.41
CA LYS A 88 -30.07 -5.08 13.21
C LYS A 88 -29.36 -3.75 13.53
N THR A 89 -29.68 -3.12 14.66
CA THR A 89 -29.17 -1.81 15.08
C THR A 89 -28.22 -1.89 16.28
N PHE A 90 -27.93 -3.08 16.79
CA PHE A 90 -27.06 -3.28 17.94
C PHE A 90 -26.24 -4.56 17.79
N ILE A 91 -24.92 -4.45 17.82
CA ILE A 91 -24.00 -5.59 17.75
C ILE A 91 -23.44 -5.81 19.15
N GLU A 92 -23.75 -6.95 19.77
CA GLU A 92 -23.09 -7.38 21.01
C GLU A 92 -21.84 -8.20 20.68
N GLN A 93 -21.97 -9.16 19.76
CA GLN A 93 -20.89 -10.01 19.29
C GLN A 93 -21.07 -10.33 17.81
N VAL A 94 -20.02 -10.13 17.02
CA VAL A 94 -20.01 -10.51 15.59
C VAL A 94 -19.75 -12.02 15.46
N ASP A 95 -20.20 -12.61 14.35
CA ASP A 95 -19.87 -13.98 13.97
C ASP A 95 -18.75 -13.99 12.94
N GLU A 96 -17.52 -14.24 13.37
CA GLU A 96 -16.34 -14.25 12.50
C GLU A 96 -16.29 -15.44 11.53
N SER A 97 -17.10 -16.48 11.75
CA SER A 97 -17.20 -17.60 10.82
C SER A 97 -17.95 -17.23 9.53
N ALA A 98 -18.71 -16.12 9.56
CA ALA A 98 -19.48 -15.57 8.45
C ALA A 98 -18.94 -14.19 8.01
N LYS A 99 -19.79 -13.35 7.41
CA LYS A 99 -19.45 -11.96 7.05
C LYS A 99 -19.52 -11.06 8.28
N TYR A 100 -18.44 -10.32 8.56
CA TYR A 100 -18.32 -9.56 9.81
C TYR A 100 -17.73 -8.14 9.66
N SER A 101 -17.44 -7.68 8.43
CA SER A 101 -16.76 -6.39 8.23
C SER A 101 -17.17 -5.65 6.97
N TRP A 102 -17.16 -4.32 7.01
CA TRP A 102 -17.22 -3.44 5.83
C TRP A 102 -15.86 -3.28 5.14
N ILE A 103 -14.81 -3.94 5.63
CA ILE A 103 -13.49 -3.92 5.02
C ILE A 103 -13.35 -5.18 4.15
N LYS A 104 -13.04 -5.01 2.86
CA LYS A 104 -12.67 -6.13 1.97
C LYS A 104 -11.35 -6.75 2.39
N SER A 105 -11.08 -7.96 1.92
CA SER A 105 -9.88 -8.72 2.27
C SER A 105 -8.87 -8.75 1.12
N PRO A 106 -8.02 -7.72 0.94
CA PRO A 106 -6.97 -7.75 -0.08
C PRO A 106 -5.90 -8.80 0.25
N ARG A 107 -5.37 -9.46 -0.79
CA ARG A 107 -4.28 -10.42 -0.75
C ARG A 107 -3.32 -10.17 -1.91
N TRP A 108 -2.05 -10.50 -1.72
CA TRP A 108 -1.05 -10.50 -2.79
C TRP A 108 -0.64 -11.94 -3.10
N LYS A 109 -0.94 -12.43 -4.31
CA LYS A 109 -0.76 -13.85 -4.71
C LYS A 109 -1.33 -14.82 -3.67
N GLY A 110 -2.54 -14.51 -3.15
CA GLY A 110 -3.20 -15.27 -2.08
C GLY A 110 -2.67 -15.03 -0.66
N HIS A 111 -1.56 -14.32 -0.47
CA HIS A 111 -0.97 -14.08 0.85
C HIS A 111 -1.58 -12.84 1.53
N ALA A 112 -1.86 -12.95 2.83
CA ALA A 112 -2.15 -11.79 3.67
C ALA A 112 -0.83 -11.02 3.93
N MET A 113 -0.87 -9.70 3.76
CA MET A 113 0.32 -8.85 3.80
C MET A 113 0.19 -7.76 4.86
N GLU A 114 1.27 -7.44 5.57
CA GLU A 114 1.40 -6.21 6.33
C GLU A 114 1.91 -5.07 5.43
N VAL A 115 1.32 -3.89 5.57
CA VAL A 115 1.71 -2.67 4.85
C VAL A 115 2.03 -1.56 5.86
N GLY A 116 2.70 -0.50 5.42
CA GLY A 116 2.97 0.69 6.24
C GLY A 116 4.46 0.99 6.39
N PRO A 117 4.83 1.88 7.33
CA PRO A 117 6.22 2.32 7.52
C PRO A 117 7.17 1.14 7.78
N LEU A 118 6.77 0.19 8.64
CA LEU A 118 7.59 -0.98 8.94
C LEU A 118 7.86 -1.83 7.69
N ALA A 119 6.83 -2.08 6.87
CA ALA A 119 6.98 -2.84 5.63
C ALA A 119 7.97 -2.16 4.67
N ARG A 120 7.82 -0.85 4.45
CA ARG A 120 8.72 -0.05 3.59
C ARG A 120 10.16 -0.07 4.09
N TYR A 121 10.36 0.18 5.38
CA TYR A 121 11.68 0.19 5.99
C TYR A 121 12.36 -1.16 5.93
N LEU A 122 11.65 -2.26 6.21
CA LEU A 122 12.23 -3.60 6.12
C LEU A 122 12.53 -4.01 4.68
N ILE A 123 11.68 -3.66 3.71
CA ILE A 123 12.00 -3.90 2.29
C ILE A 123 13.25 -3.09 1.88
N GLY A 124 13.32 -1.80 2.22
CA GLY A 124 14.49 -0.96 1.94
C GLY A 124 15.77 -1.45 2.61
N TYR A 125 15.66 -1.89 3.87
CA TYR A 125 16.76 -2.48 4.64
C TYR A 125 17.35 -3.70 3.94
N HIS A 126 16.50 -4.63 3.49
CA HIS A 126 16.94 -5.86 2.81
C HIS A 126 17.32 -5.64 1.34
N GLN A 127 16.87 -4.55 0.72
CA GLN A 127 17.43 -4.03 -0.54
C GLN A 127 18.82 -3.39 -0.37
N ASN A 128 19.37 -3.35 0.86
CA ASN A 128 20.63 -2.69 1.20
C ASN A 128 20.69 -1.21 0.85
N LYS A 129 19.54 -0.51 0.92
CA LYS A 129 19.50 0.94 0.71
C LYS A 129 19.98 1.68 1.98
N PRO A 130 21.10 2.42 1.95
CA PRO A 130 21.69 3.03 3.14
C PRO A 130 20.74 4.01 3.83
N GLU A 131 19.90 4.71 3.07
CA GLU A 131 18.93 5.69 3.59
C GLU A 131 17.90 5.08 4.55
N PHE A 132 17.71 3.75 4.48
CA PHE A 132 16.83 3.00 5.38
C PHE A 132 17.63 2.11 6.33
N LYS A 133 18.76 1.55 5.87
CA LYS A 133 19.58 0.61 6.64
C LYS A 133 20.30 1.27 7.80
N GLU A 134 20.98 2.39 7.56
CA GLU A 134 21.79 3.05 8.56
C GLU A 134 20.97 3.61 9.74
N PRO A 135 19.83 4.31 9.52
CA PRO A 135 19.01 4.80 10.62
C PRO A 135 18.39 3.66 11.46
N VAL A 136 18.08 2.53 10.82
CA VAL A 136 17.59 1.33 11.53
C VAL A 136 18.68 0.71 12.38
N ASP A 137 19.87 0.50 11.82
CA ASP A 137 21.00 -0.07 12.56
C ASP A 137 21.42 0.84 13.72
N GLN A 138 21.42 2.16 13.53
CA GLN A 138 21.66 3.14 14.60
C GLN A 138 20.62 3.06 15.70
N LEU A 139 19.33 3.01 15.35
CA LEU A 139 18.23 2.90 16.32
C LEU A 139 18.37 1.62 17.16
N LEU A 140 18.63 0.48 16.52
CA LEU A 140 18.80 -0.80 17.20
C LEU A 140 20.03 -0.80 18.11
N SER A 141 21.13 -0.20 17.66
CA SER A 141 22.36 -0.04 18.45
C SER A 141 22.12 0.78 19.72
N VAL A 142 21.47 1.94 19.61
CA VAL A 142 21.16 2.81 20.76
C VAL A 142 20.25 2.10 21.77
N LEU A 143 19.24 1.39 21.28
CA LEU A 143 18.31 0.64 22.14
C LEU A 143 18.88 -0.69 22.64
N LYS A 144 20.04 -1.12 22.13
CA LYS A 144 20.65 -2.44 22.40
C LYS A 144 19.68 -3.60 22.12
N LEU A 145 18.95 -3.49 21.01
CA LEU A 145 17.96 -4.50 20.58
C LEU A 145 18.46 -5.26 19.34
N PRO A 146 18.10 -6.54 19.18
CA PRO A 146 18.42 -7.30 17.99
C PRO A 146 17.45 -6.94 16.85
N LYS A 147 17.75 -7.35 15.61
CA LYS A 147 16.95 -7.00 14.41
C LYS A 147 15.51 -7.49 14.49
N GLU A 148 15.31 -8.62 15.17
CA GLU A 148 14.01 -9.25 15.38
C GLU A 148 13.06 -8.36 16.18
N ALA A 149 13.57 -7.41 16.97
CA ALA A 149 12.76 -6.43 17.69
C ALA A 149 11.96 -5.52 16.76
N LEU A 150 12.34 -5.39 15.48
CA LEU A 150 11.57 -4.66 14.47
C LEU A 150 10.22 -5.32 14.17
N PHE A 151 10.09 -6.64 14.34
CA PHE A 151 8.86 -7.39 14.10
C PHE A 151 7.87 -7.29 15.27
N SER A 152 7.64 -6.07 15.75
CA SER A 152 6.85 -5.80 16.95
C SER A 152 6.04 -4.51 16.83
N THR A 153 5.11 -4.29 17.75
CA THR A 153 4.39 -3.01 17.88
C THR A 153 5.34 -1.83 18.15
N LEU A 154 6.42 -2.07 18.91
CA LEU A 154 7.47 -1.09 19.13
C LEU A 154 8.20 -0.78 17.81
N GLY A 155 8.59 -1.81 17.06
CA GLY A 155 9.24 -1.67 15.75
C GLY A 155 8.38 -0.91 14.74
N ARG A 156 7.07 -1.13 14.71
CA ARG A 156 6.12 -0.34 13.89
C ARG A 156 6.11 1.14 14.26
N THR A 157 6.26 1.45 15.54
CA THR A 157 6.30 2.83 16.03
C THR A 157 7.63 3.50 15.71
N ALA A 158 8.74 2.79 15.93
CA ALA A 158 10.08 3.23 15.56
C ALA A 158 10.19 3.52 14.06
N ALA A 159 9.71 2.61 13.20
CA ALA A 159 9.74 2.80 11.74
C ALA A 159 8.96 4.05 11.30
N ARG A 160 7.86 4.40 11.97
CA ARG A 160 7.11 5.63 11.69
C ARG A 160 7.92 6.89 12.05
N ALA A 161 8.64 6.87 13.17
CA ALA A 161 9.50 7.98 13.57
C ALA A 161 10.66 8.17 12.59
N LEU A 162 11.34 7.07 12.20
CA LEU A 162 12.39 7.12 11.17
C LEU A 162 11.85 7.67 9.85
N GLU A 163 10.70 7.18 9.40
CA GLU A 163 10.07 7.64 8.16
C GLU A 163 9.72 9.13 8.19
N SER A 164 9.34 9.68 9.35
CA SER A 164 9.05 11.11 9.48
C SER A 164 10.28 11.99 9.23
N VAL A 165 11.46 11.56 9.71
CA VAL A 165 12.74 12.25 9.47
C VAL A 165 13.13 12.13 8.00
N TRP A 166 13.04 10.92 7.45
CA TRP A 166 13.30 10.67 6.04
C TRP A 166 12.40 11.51 5.12
N ALA A 167 11.11 11.63 5.46
CA ALA A 167 10.16 12.45 4.71
C ALA A 167 10.48 13.95 4.83
N GLY A 168 10.94 14.43 5.99
CA GLY A 168 11.41 15.81 6.17
C GLY A 168 12.62 16.13 5.28
N ASN A 169 13.59 15.23 5.20
CA ASN A 169 14.74 15.38 4.30
C ASN A 169 14.31 15.34 2.83
N THR A 170 13.38 14.44 2.49
CA THR A 170 12.84 14.29 1.13
C THR A 170 12.06 15.53 0.69
N LEU A 171 11.36 16.21 1.62
CA LEU A 171 10.73 17.50 1.35
C LEU A 171 11.75 18.55 0.91
N GLN A 172 12.85 18.69 1.66
CA GLN A 172 13.92 19.63 1.29
C GLN A 172 14.55 19.26 -0.05
N TYR A 173 14.81 17.97 -0.30
CA TYR A 173 15.32 17.47 -1.57
C TYR A 173 14.48 17.90 -2.77
N PHE A 174 13.15 17.70 -2.70
CA PHE A 174 12.25 18.10 -3.78
C PHE A 174 12.11 19.63 -3.90
N PHE A 175 12.17 20.37 -2.79
CA PHE A 175 12.20 21.83 -2.83
C PHE A 175 13.45 22.34 -3.55
N ASP A 176 14.63 21.81 -3.22
CA ASP A 176 15.89 22.20 -3.89
C ASP A 176 15.85 21.90 -5.37
N ARG A 177 15.21 20.79 -5.76
CA ARG A 177 15.04 20.43 -7.16
C ARG A 177 14.10 21.37 -7.91
N LEU A 178 12.98 21.75 -7.31
CA LEU A 178 12.11 22.80 -7.83
C LEU A 178 12.91 24.10 -8.04
N MET A 179 13.71 24.51 -7.05
CA MET A 179 14.53 25.72 -7.17
C MET A 179 15.59 25.62 -8.27
N ARG A 180 16.17 24.44 -8.51
CA ARG A 180 17.07 24.21 -9.65
C ARG A 180 16.36 24.38 -11.00
N ASN A 181 15.17 23.80 -11.16
CA ASN A 181 14.36 23.95 -12.39
C ASN A 181 14.05 25.44 -12.67
N LEU A 182 13.61 26.17 -11.64
CA LEU A 182 13.33 27.61 -11.74
C LEU A 182 14.58 28.41 -12.13
N LYS A 183 15.75 28.10 -11.54
CA LYS A 183 17.02 28.73 -11.90
C LYS A 183 17.45 28.45 -13.34
N SER A 184 17.09 27.29 -13.89
CA SER A 184 17.30 26.95 -15.31
C SER A 184 16.23 27.49 -16.25
N GLY A 185 15.23 28.21 -15.73
CA GLY A 185 14.14 28.81 -16.52
C GLY A 185 12.93 27.89 -16.77
N ASP A 186 12.93 26.67 -16.23
CA ASP A 186 11.77 25.78 -16.30
C ASP A 186 10.74 26.16 -15.23
N THR A 187 9.63 26.72 -15.69
CA THR A 187 8.51 27.18 -14.86
C THR A 187 7.20 26.43 -15.18
N ALA A 188 7.27 25.37 -16.01
CA ALA A 188 6.09 24.64 -16.45
C ALA A 188 5.46 23.85 -15.29
N THR A 189 4.13 23.92 -15.15
CA THR A 189 3.40 23.27 -14.05
C THR A 189 2.22 22.41 -14.49
N ALA A 190 1.74 22.57 -15.73
CA ALA A 190 0.59 21.84 -16.25
C ALA A 190 0.81 21.46 -17.72
N ASN A 191 0.59 20.18 -18.04
CA ASN A 191 0.42 19.71 -19.40
C ASN A 191 -1.09 19.60 -19.70
N VAL A 192 -1.59 20.45 -20.59
CA VAL A 192 -3.02 20.53 -20.94
C VAL A 192 -3.37 19.91 -22.30
N THR A 193 -2.41 19.21 -22.94
CA THR A 193 -2.60 18.63 -24.29
C THR A 193 -3.75 17.62 -24.38
N LEU A 194 -4.08 16.94 -23.28
CA LEU A 194 -5.17 15.96 -23.18
C LEU A 194 -6.26 16.38 -22.18
N TRP A 195 -6.40 17.68 -21.91
CA TRP A 195 -7.40 18.20 -20.96
C TRP A 195 -8.84 17.81 -21.34
N GLU A 196 -9.17 17.91 -22.63
CA GLU A 196 -10.46 17.51 -23.19
C GLU A 196 -10.41 16.04 -23.65
N THR A 197 -10.53 15.09 -22.72
CA THR A 197 -10.56 13.64 -23.03
C THR A 197 -11.96 13.03 -22.83
N ARG A 198 -12.38 12.13 -23.74
CA ARG A 198 -13.71 11.52 -23.72
C ARG A 198 -13.78 10.15 -23.01
N TYR A 199 -12.74 9.32 -23.04
CA TYR A 199 -12.67 8.05 -22.29
C TYR A 199 -11.22 7.57 -22.08
N LEU A 200 -10.85 7.19 -20.86
CA LEU A 200 -9.59 6.50 -20.51
C LEU A 200 -9.82 5.58 -19.29
N ALA A 201 -9.29 4.35 -19.33
CA ALA A 201 -9.10 3.50 -18.15
C ALA A 201 -7.66 3.63 -17.65
N TYR A 202 -7.45 3.91 -16.36
CA TYR A 202 -6.12 4.13 -15.79
C TYR A 202 -5.99 3.53 -14.38
N ILE A 203 -4.77 3.12 -14.00
CA ILE A 203 -4.42 2.81 -12.61
C ILE A 203 -3.74 4.02 -11.98
N GLY A 204 -4.45 4.73 -11.11
CA GLY A 204 -3.82 5.60 -10.13
C GLY A 204 -3.38 4.82 -8.90
N LYS A 205 -2.07 4.75 -8.63
CA LYS A 205 -1.64 4.56 -7.24
C LYS A 205 -2.04 5.80 -6.45
N ARG A 206 -2.65 5.64 -5.28
CA ARG A 206 -2.92 6.81 -4.43
C ARG A 206 -1.59 7.33 -3.88
N ARG A 207 -1.29 8.57 -4.25
CA ARG A 207 -0.19 9.43 -3.78
C ARG A 207 -0.15 9.41 -2.26
N TRP A 208 0.98 8.96 -1.68
CA TRP A 208 1.26 8.98 -0.24
C TRP A 208 0.10 8.63 0.71
N PHE A 209 -0.04 7.35 1.01
CA PHE A 209 -0.84 6.92 2.17
C PHE A 209 0.10 6.57 3.32
N GLN A 210 0.10 7.41 4.36
CA GLN A 210 0.96 7.23 5.56
C GLN A 210 0.86 5.81 6.13
N ARG A 211 -0.31 5.17 6.01
CA ARG A 211 -0.58 3.84 6.58
C ARG A 211 -0.15 2.66 5.68
N GLY A 212 0.32 2.87 4.45
CA GLY A 212 0.82 1.76 3.61
C GLY A 212 0.41 1.80 2.14
N ALA A 213 0.62 0.68 1.47
CA ALA A 213 0.21 0.48 0.08
C ALA A 213 -1.32 0.42 -0.02
N ALA A 214 -1.93 1.34 -0.77
CA ALA A 214 -3.37 1.39 -1.00
C ALA A 214 -3.64 1.60 -2.50
N ARG A 215 -4.66 0.91 -3.02
CA ARG A 215 -5.10 1.02 -4.42
C ARG A 215 -6.53 1.57 -4.48
N ARG A 216 -6.85 2.26 -5.57
CA ARG A 216 -8.22 2.51 -6.02
C ARG A 216 -8.24 2.27 -7.52
N ALA A 217 -9.14 1.44 -7.99
CA ALA A 217 -9.50 1.36 -9.40
C ALA A 217 -10.97 1.79 -9.51
N GLY A 218 -11.33 2.47 -10.58
CA GLY A 218 -12.71 2.86 -10.86
C GLY A 218 -12.80 3.46 -12.27
N PRO A 219 -13.93 3.28 -12.97
CA PRO A 219 -14.20 4.03 -14.20
C PRO A 219 -14.32 5.52 -13.88
N LEU A 220 -13.88 6.37 -14.81
CA LEU A 220 -14.18 7.80 -14.82
C LEU A 220 -15.46 8.01 -15.64
N ASP A 221 -16.61 7.65 -15.07
CA ASP A 221 -17.90 8.03 -15.67
C ASP A 221 -18.35 9.38 -15.08
N LYS A 222 -18.59 10.35 -15.96
CA LYS A 222 -19.39 11.52 -15.65
C LYS A 222 -20.81 11.24 -16.12
N ASN A 223 -21.78 11.29 -15.21
CA ASN A 223 -23.04 11.95 -15.53
C ASN A 223 -22.77 13.47 -15.55
#